data_AF-A0A7V2TPL2-F1
#
_entry.id   AF-A0A7V2TPL2-F1
#
_cell.length_a   1.000
_cell.length_b   1.000
_cell.length_c   1.000
_cell.angle_alpha   90.00
_cell.angle_beta   90.00
_cell.angle_gamma   90.00
#
_symmetry.space_group_name_H-M   'P 1'
#
loop_
_entity.id
_entity.type
_entity.pdbx_description
1 polymer ?
#
loop_
_entity_poly.entity_id
_entity_poly.type
_entity_poly.pdbx_seq_one_letter_code
_entity_poly.pdbx_strand_id
1 'polypeptide(L)'
;RAEEPGFRRFILRPQMPEGLESVTVRYRSARGEIISAWKRAGGTVSWMVQVPPNTGARVYIPAAAGAEALESGQPLADAPGVHDLRREDGTLCFQADAGVYLFTWPERADAPAPEADGS
;
A
#
# COMPACT_ATOMS: atom_id res chain seq x y z
N ARG A 1 -2.48 14.74 -25.70
CA ARG A 1 -1.64 13.74 -25.00
C ARG A 1 -0.94 14.49 -23.89
N ALA A 2 -1.48 14.46 -22.68
CA ALA A 2 -0.94 15.20 -21.55
C ALA A 2 -0.09 14.25 -20.71
N GLU A 3 1.21 14.27 -20.95
CA GLU A 3 2.19 13.80 -19.99
C GLU A 3 2.34 14.96 -19.00
N GLU A 4 1.52 15.01 -17.94
CA GLU A 4 1.51 16.14 -17.01
C GLU A 4 2.76 16.12 -16.09
N PRO A 5 3.70 17.07 -16.23
CA PRO A 5 4.83 17.21 -15.33
C PRO A 5 4.36 17.99 -14.09
N GLY A 6 3.79 17.31 -13.09
CA GLY A 6 3.29 18.01 -11.90
C GLY A 6 2.71 17.14 -10.78
N PHE A 7 2.38 15.88 -11.05
CA PHE A 7 1.89 14.98 -10.00
C PHE A 7 3.06 14.48 -9.16
N ARG A 8 3.31 15.11 -8.00
CA ARG A 8 4.16 14.54 -6.95
C ARG A 8 3.55 13.21 -6.53
N ARG A 9 4.09 12.12 -7.07
CA ARG A 9 3.80 10.76 -6.61
C ARG A 9 4.70 10.44 -5.42
N PHE A 10 4.12 9.95 -4.35
CA PHE A 10 4.86 9.43 -3.19
C PHE A 10 4.74 7.91 -3.11
N ILE A 11 5.65 7.28 -2.38
CA ILE A 11 5.69 5.82 -2.25
C ILE A 11 5.10 5.45 -0.90
N LEU A 12 4.15 4.51 -0.91
CA LEU A 12 3.62 3.87 0.26
C LEU A 12 4.05 2.41 0.24
N ARG A 13 5.04 2.10 1.08
CA ARG A 13 5.58 0.75 1.25
C ARG A 13 5.63 0.43 2.74
N PRO A 14 4.55 -0.13 3.32
CA PRO A 14 4.52 -0.46 4.73
C PRO A 14 5.55 -1.56 4.98
N GLN A 15 6.36 -1.37 6.00
CA GLN A 15 7.20 -2.42 6.55
C GLN A 15 6.45 -2.99 7.75
N MET A 16 6.21 -4.29 7.71
CA MET A 16 5.44 -4.99 8.74
C MET A 16 6.41 -5.97 9.42
N PRO A 17 7.29 -5.48 10.33
CA PRO A 17 8.24 -6.34 11.02
C PRO A 17 7.51 -7.27 11.99
N GLU A 18 8.07 -8.44 12.25
CA GLU A 18 7.53 -9.38 13.24
C GLU A 18 7.42 -8.72 14.63
N GLY A 19 6.40 -9.10 15.40
CA GLY A 19 6.17 -8.58 16.76
C GLY A 19 5.42 -7.25 16.85
N LEU A 20 5.14 -6.58 15.74
CA LEU A 20 4.21 -5.42 15.71
C LEU A 20 2.84 -5.84 15.17
N GLU A 21 1.81 -5.67 15.99
CA GLU A 21 0.41 -5.95 15.62
C GLU A 21 -0.25 -4.80 14.87
N SER A 22 0.11 -3.55 15.17
CA SER A 22 -0.44 -2.40 14.46
C SER A 22 0.49 -1.20 14.52
N VAL A 23 0.49 -0.40 13.46
CA VAL A 23 1.24 0.85 13.38
C VAL A 23 0.37 1.88 12.68
N THR A 24 0.30 3.08 13.25
CA THR A 24 -0.36 4.24 12.63
C THR A 24 0.67 5.34 12.43
N VAL A 25 0.91 5.69 11.18
CA VAL A 25 1.73 6.83 10.78
C VAL A 25 0.83 7.90 10.19
N ARG A 26 0.98 9.13 10.68
CA ARG A 26 0.32 10.32 10.14
C ARG A 26 1.38 11.33 9.78
N TYR A 27 1.40 11.74 8.53
CA TYR A 27 2.34 12.73 8.03
C TYR A 27 1.58 13.91 7.44
N ARG A 28 1.77 15.08 8.05
CA ARG A 28 1.16 16.32 7.58
C ARG A 28 2.08 16.98 6.57
N SER A 29 1.72 16.89 5.30
CA SER A 29 2.41 17.60 4.23
C SER A 29 1.79 18.98 4.00
N ALA A 30 2.47 19.85 3.27
CA ALA A 30 1.91 21.15 2.84
C ALA A 30 0.63 21.03 1.99
N ARG A 31 0.31 19.83 1.48
CA ARG A 31 -0.82 19.57 0.57
C ARG A 31 -1.96 18.82 1.23
N GLY A 32 -1.81 18.44 2.49
CA GLY A 32 -2.78 17.63 3.22
C GLY A 32 -2.12 16.54 4.06
N GLU A 33 -2.97 15.83 4.79
CA GLU A 33 -2.57 14.73 5.65
C GLU A 33 -2.46 13.43 4.83
N ILE A 34 -1.33 12.75 4.99
CA ILE A 34 -1.10 11.40 4.52
C ILE A 34 -1.23 10.49 5.75
N ILE A 35 -2.12 9.52 5.69
CA ILE A 35 -2.29 8.52 6.75
C ILE A 35 -1.90 7.16 6.20
N SER A 36 -1.13 6.41 6.98
CA SER A 36 -0.83 5.00 6.74
C SER A 36 -0.98 4.26 8.05
N ALA A 37 -2.09 3.56 8.22
CA ALA A 37 -2.41 2.83 9.44
C ALA A 37 -2.70 1.37 9.13
N TRP A 38 -1.79 0.48 9.50
CA TRP A 38 -1.98 -0.96 9.30
C TRP A 38 -2.15 -1.69 10.62
N LYS A 39 -2.90 -2.79 10.57
CA LYS A 39 -3.14 -3.70 11.69
C LYS A 39 -3.18 -5.13 11.18
N ARG A 40 -2.61 -6.04 11.96
CA ARG A 40 -2.66 -7.48 11.80
C ARG A 40 -3.69 -8.05 12.77
N ALA A 41 -4.58 -8.88 12.26
CA ALA A 41 -5.55 -9.59 13.08
C ALA A 41 -5.94 -10.90 12.39
N GLY A 42 -5.82 -12.03 13.10
CA GLY A 42 -6.32 -13.33 12.62
C GLY A 42 -5.73 -13.77 11.28
N GLY A 43 -4.44 -13.50 11.03
CA GLY A 43 -3.78 -13.84 9.76
C GLY A 43 -4.18 -12.94 8.59
N THR A 44 -4.87 -11.83 8.83
CA THR A 44 -5.19 -10.81 7.82
C THR A 44 -4.59 -9.47 8.24
N VAL A 45 -4.10 -8.74 7.26
CA VAL A 45 -3.61 -7.37 7.42
C VAL A 45 -4.66 -6.42 6.86
N SER A 46 -5.01 -5.40 7.63
CA SER A 46 -5.84 -4.28 7.20
C SER A 46 -5.01 -3.00 7.22
N TRP A 47 -4.92 -2.31 6.09
CA TRP A 47 -4.13 -1.09 5.94
C TRP A 47 -4.98 0.04 5.37
N MET A 48 -5.27 1.01 6.22
CA MET A 48 -5.93 2.25 5.86
C MET A 48 -4.90 3.25 5.35
N VAL A 49 -5.14 3.74 4.14
CA VAL A 49 -4.31 4.74 3.48
C VAL A 49 -5.16 5.96 3.14
N GLN A 50 -4.63 7.14 3.43
CA GLN A 50 -5.21 8.40 2.98
C GLN A 50 -4.22 9.13 2.07
N VAL A 51 -4.63 9.32 0.82
CA VAL A 51 -3.88 10.06 -0.19
C VAL A 51 -4.53 11.46 -0.34
N PRO A 52 -3.78 12.55 -0.11
CA PRO A 52 -4.33 13.89 -0.16
C PRO A 52 -4.73 14.31 -1.58
N PRO A 53 -5.66 15.28 -1.73
CA PRO A 53 -6.14 15.75 -3.02
C PRO A 53 -5.01 16.30 -3.90
N ASN A 54 -5.15 16.18 -5.22
CA ASN A 54 -4.17 16.59 -6.24
C ASN A 54 -2.80 15.88 -6.10
N THR A 55 -2.78 14.68 -5.53
CA THR A 55 -1.60 13.81 -5.46
C THR A 55 -1.96 12.38 -5.83
N GLY A 56 -0.96 11.56 -6.10
CA GLY A 56 -1.12 10.12 -6.25
C GLY A 56 -0.06 9.38 -5.45
N ALA A 57 -0.31 8.12 -5.15
CA ALA A 57 0.60 7.27 -4.42
C ALA A 57 0.94 6.02 -5.21
N ARG A 58 2.19 5.58 -5.14
CA ARG A 58 2.58 4.24 -5.58
C ARG A 58 2.55 3.32 -4.37
N VAL A 59 1.62 2.38 -4.38
CA VAL A 59 1.32 1.50 -3.25
C VAL A 59 1.98 0.15 -3.49
N TYR A 60 2.62 -0.39 -2.46
CA TYR A 60 3.27 -1.70 -2.46
C TYR A 60 2.70 -2.54 -1.33
N ILE A 61 1.97 -3.60 -1.67
CA ILE A 61 1.40 -4.54 -0.71
C ILE A 61 2.24 -5.83 -0.70
N PRO A 62 2.93 -6.16 0.40
CA PRO A 62 3.66 -7.41 0.53
C PRO A 62 2.67 -8.56 0.75
N ALA A 63 2.25 -9.23 -0.33
CA ALA A 63 1.29 -10.33 -0.31
C ALA A 63 1.92 -11.62 -0.85
N ALA A 64 1.84 -12.72 -0.09
CA ALA A 64 2.37 -14.04 -0.47
C ALA A 64 1.92 -14.45 -1.88
N ALA A 65 2.75 -15.17 -2.65
CA ALA A 65 2.40 -15.60 -4.01
C ALA A 65 1.03 -16.28 -4.05
N GLY A 66 0.11 -15.77 -4.89
CA GLY A 66 -1.28 -16.24 -4.97
C GLY A 66 -2.26 -15.58 -3.99
N ALA A 67 -1.80 -14.80 -3.01
CA ALA A 67 -2.68 -14.01 -2.16
C ALA A 67 -3.30 -12.84 -2.93
N GLU A 68 -4.61 -12.69 -2.81
CA GLU A 68 -5.35 -11.56 -3.33
C GLU A 68 -5.43 -10.47 -2.25
N ALA A 69 -5.27 -9.22 -2.68
CA ALA A 69 -5.55 -8.06 -1.86
C ALA A 69 -6.85 -7.43 -2.33
N LEU A 70 -7.63 -6.97 -1.37
CA LEU A 70 -8.90 -6.31 -1.57
C LEU A 70 -8.79 -4.85 -1.17
N GLU A 71 -9.55 -3.99 -1.82
CA GLU A 71 -9.82 -2.62 -1.41
C GLU A 71 -11.29 -2.57 -0.99
N SER A 72 -11.55 -2.22 0.27
CA SER A 72 -12.91 -2.12 0.83
C SER A 72 -13.80 -3.35 0.55
N GLY A 73 -13.20 -4.54 0.41
CA GLY A 73 -13.89 -5.81 0.12
C GLY A 73 -14.02 -6.17 -1.37
N GLN A 74 -13.48 -5.35 -2.28
CA GLN A 74 -13.47 -5.61 -3.73
C GLN A 74 -12.05 -5.90 -4.23
N PRO A 75 -11.87 -6.67 -5.31
CA PRO A 75 -10.55 -6.89 -5.91
C PRO A 75 -9.88 -5.57 -6.31
N LEU A 76 -8.56 -5.45 -6.08
CA LEU A 76 -7.79 -4.26 -6.49
C LEU A 76 -7.93 -3.91 -7.98
N ALA A 77 -8.19 -4.90 -8.84
CA ALA A 77 -8.37 -4.68 -10.27
C ALA A 77 -9.65 -3.90 -10.61
N ASP A 78 -10.67 -3.99 -9.76
CA ASP A 78 -11.96 -3.32 -9.91
C ASP A 78 -12.09 -2.08 -9.01
N ALA A 79 -11.12 -1.85 -8.12
CA ALA A 79 -11.17 -0.78 -7.15
C ALA A 79 -11.04 0.61 -7.82
N PRO A 80 -11.95 1.56 -7.52
CA PRO A 80 -11.90 2.88 -8.11
C PRO A 80 -10.66 3.67 -7.68
N GLY A 81 -9.97 4.28 -8.64
CA GLY A 81 -8.72 5.02 -8.40
C GLY A 81 -7.50 4.13 -8.17
N VAL A 82 -7.62 2.81 -8.36
CA VAL A 82 -6.47 1.90 -8.48
C VAL A 82 -6.17 1.69 -9.96
N HIS A 83 -4.91 1.91 -10.32
CA HIS A 83 -4.44 1.84 -11.70
C HIS A 83 -3.13 1.07 -11.78
N ASP A 84 -2.87 0.50 -12.96
CA ASP A 84 -1.55 -0.05 -13.30
C ASP A 84 -1.10 -1.16 -12.32
N LEU A 85 -2.07 -1.99 -11.89
CA LEU A 85 -1.86 -3.11 -10.97
C LEU A 85 -0.91 -4.13 -11.59
N ARG A 86 0.18 -4.39 -10.88
CA ARG A 86 1.22 -5.37 -11.22
C ARG A 86 1.59 -6.19 -10.01
N ARG A 87 2.12 -7.38 -10.27
CA ARG A 87 2.61 -8.29 -9.25
C ARG A 87 4.05 -8.65 -9.56
N GLU A 88 4.95 -8.28 -8.66
CA GLU A 88 6.39 -8.48 -8.80
C GLU A 88 6.88 -9.17 -7.52
N ASP A 89 7.53 -10.34 -7.63
CA ASP A 89 8.22 -11.03 -6.51
C ASP A 89 7.40 -11.14 -5.20
N GLY A 90 6.12 -11.49 -5.29
CA GLY A 90 5.25 -11.58 -4.10
C GLY A 90 4.94 -10.21 -3.46
N THR A 91 4.94 -9.16 -4.26
CA THR A 91 4.51 -7.81 -3.89
C THR A 91 3.55 -7.30 -4.96
N LEU A 92 2.36 -6.86 -4.56
CA LEU A 92 1.43 -6.17 -5.44
C LEU A 92 1.84 -4.70 -5.47
N CYS A 93 2.07 -4.16 -6.66
CA CYS A 93 2.38 -2.75 -6.85
C CYS A 93 1.37 -2.12 -7.80
N PHE A 94 0.86 -0.95 -7.42
CA PHE A 94 -0.15 -0.23 -8.19
C PHE A 94 -0.06 1.27 -7.89
N GLN A 95 -0.76 2.05 -8.70
CA GLN A 95 -0.94 3.48 -8.48
C GLN A 95 -2.33 3.72 -7.89
N ALA A 96 -2.39 4.52 -6.83
CA ALA A 96 -3.62 4.95 -6.19
C ALA A 96 -3.75 6.47 -6.36
N ASP A 97 -4.95 6.92 -6.73
CA ASP A 97 -5.28 8.34 -6.78
C ASP A 97 -5.51 8.94 -5.39
N ALA A 98 -5.88 10.23 -5.35
CA ALA A 98 -6.32 10.87 -4.13
C ALA A 98 -7.62 10.22 -3.61
N GLY A 99 -7.62 9.84 -2.34
CA GLY A 99 -8.73 9.11 -1.75
C GLY A 99 -8.37 8.48 -0.41
N VAL A 100 -9.37 7.84 0.18
CA VAL A 100 -9.20 6.99 1.35
C VAL A 100 -9.43 5.57 0.91
N TYR A 101 -8.47 4.70 1.18
CA TYR A 101 -8.47 3.30 0.78
C TYR A 101 -8.33 2.43 2.01
N LEU A 102 -9.02 1.29 2.02
CA LEU A 102 -8.85 0.25 3.03
C LEU A 102 -8.41 -1.03 2.35
N PHE A 103 -7.11 -1.26 2.34
CA PHE A 103 -6.54 -2.47 1.76
C PHE A 103 -6.56 -3.62 2.76
N THR A 104 -7.00 -4.79 2.34
CA THR A 104 -6.94 -6.01 3.16
C THR A 104 -6.30 -7.15 2.38
N TRP A 105 -5.44 -7.93 3.02
CA TRP A 105 -4.82 -9.10 2.41
C TRP A 105 -4.42 -10.11 3.49
N PRO A 106 -4.30 -11.40 3.16
CA PRO A 106 -3.79 -12.38 4.11
C PRO A 106 -2.32 -12.06 4.43
N GLU A 107 -2.00 -12.07 5.72
CA GLU A 107 -0.63 -11.90 6.17
C GLU A 107 0.28 -12.93 5.49
N ARG A 108 1.38 -12.47 4.92
CA ARG A 108 2.41 -13.38 4.45
C ARG A 108 2.98 -14.06 5.68
N ALA A 109 2.72 -15.36 5.84
CA ALA A 109 3.53 -16.21 6.69
C ALA A 109 4.95 -16.15 6.13
N ASP A 110 5.83 -15.44 6.84
CA ASP A 110 7.28 -15.33 6.67
C ASP A 110 7.82 -15.47 5.23
N ALA A 111 8.28 -14.35 4.66
CA ALA A 111 9.40 -14.46 3.73
C ALA A 111 10.59 -13.81 4.40
N PRO A 112 11.79 -14.40 4.27
CA PRO A 112 12.99 -13.78 4.75
C PRO A 112 13.03 -12.36 4.18
N ALA A 113 13.25 -11.38 5.06
CA ALA A 113 13.57 -10.02 4.63
C ALA A 113 14.64 -10.13 3.53
N PRO A 114 14.54 -9.38 2.41
CA PRO A 114 15.71 -9.22 1.57
C PRO A 114 16.77 -8.65 2.52
N GLU A 115 17.78 -9.45 2.84
CA GLU A 115 18.93 -9.00 3.59
C GLU A 115 19.35 -7.70 2.92
N ALA A 116 19.29 -6.60 3.68
CA ALA A 116 19.80 -5.34 3.21
C ALA A 116 21.29 -5.61 2.97
N ASP A 117 21.63 -5.84 1.70
CA ASP A 117 22.97 -6.12 1.22
C ASP A 117 23.88 -5.06 1.82
N GLY A 118 24.64 -5.48 2.81
CA GLY A 118 25.70 -4.70 3.38
C GLY A 118 26.82 -4.62 2.35
N SER A 119 27.16 -3.41 1.95
CA SER A 119 28.54 -2.98 1.66
C SER A 119 28.59 -1.46 1.53
#